data_AF-D7E3F4-F1
#
_entry.id   AF-D7E3F4-F1
#
_cell.length_a   1.000
_cell.length_b   1.000
_cell.length_c   1.000
_cell.angle_alpha   90.00
_cell.angle_beta   90.00
_cell.angle_gamma   90.00
#
_symmetry.space_group_name_H-M   'P 1'
#
loop_
_entity.id
_entity.type
_entity.pdbx_description
1 polymer ?
#
loop_
_entity_poly.entity_id
_entity_poly.type
_entity_poly.pdbx_seq_one_letter_code
_entity_poly.pdbx_strand_id
1 'polypeptide(L)'
;MSSTSPDIQKVVKVIQAILNRFRVSESQIYRSEQLQSDISIDNYLKLLIRHIEGILYLGSKDIFLLPPALSLARTVIETCANTLWLLNPEDPWEREIHLIALLKEEIKGYKEYIKNPNNYKEDISMSGKDSILIQEYINNIKGNIPPHYEEIQYLNFRGLLSSLKLYKIYPTYCILSKFTQGTHSATCLYKRALDEDTVFREPIEIKNGTLPYILLVRN
;
A
#
# COMPACT_ATOMS: atom_id res chain seq x y z
N MET A 1 17.85 -25.92 -8.14
CA MET A 1 17.38 -25.61 -6.77
C MET A 1 17.77 -24.17 -6.48
N SER A 2 16.80 -23.24 -6.50
CA SER A 2 17.04 -21.81 -6.28
C SER A 2 17.33 -21.59 -4.79
N SER A 3 18.60 -21.41 -4.44
CA SER A 3 18.99 -21.01 -3.09
C SER A 3 18.72 -19.52 -2.95
N THR A 4 17.63 -19.17 -2.28
CA THR A 4 17.35 -17.79 -1.89
C THR A 4 18.56 -17.21 -1.16
N SER A 5 19.02 -16.02 -1.56
CA SER A 5 20.17 -15.36 -0.94
C SER A 5 20.03 -15.31 0.60
N PRO A 6 21.10 -15.59 1.38
CA PRO A 6 21.06 -15.54 2.84
C PRO A 6 20.50 -14.23 3.42
N ASP A 7 20.70 -13.12 2.71
CA ASP A 7 20.19 -11.81 3.13
C ASP A 7 18.68 -11.67 2.92
N ILE A 8 18.14 -12.26 1.85
CA ILE A 8 16.69 -12.36 1.64
C ILE A 8 16.06 -13.19 2.76
N GLN A 9 16.69 -14.29 3.17
CA GLN A 9 16.19 -15.12 4.27
C GLN A 9 16.20 -14.41 5.62
N LYS A 10 17.19 -13.54 5.89
CA LYS A 10 17.20 -12.71 7.11
C LYS A 10 16.06 -11.71 7.13
N VAL A 11 15.83 -11.00 6.02
CA VAL A 11 14.73 -10.04 5.89
C VAL A 11 13.37 -10.74 6.03
N VAL A 12 13.20 -11.89 5.37
CA VAL A 12 12.01 -12.75 5.49
C VAL A 12 11.73 -13.11 6.94
N LYS A 13 12.74 -13.57 7.70
CA LYS A 13 12.59 -13.92 9.13
C LYS A 13 12.17 -12.71 9.99
N VAL A 14 12.73 -11.54 9.75
CA VAL A 14 12.36 -10.31 10.48
C VAL A 14 10.92 -9.92 10.19
N ILE A 15 10.51 -9.94 8.91
CA ILE A 15 9.14 -9.66 8.49
C ILE A 15 8.17 -10.68 9.10
N GLN A 16 8.51 -11.97 9.13
CA GLN A 16 7.71 -13.03 9.75
C GLN A 16 7.53 -12.80 11.26
N ALA A 17 8.59 -12.38 11.95
CA ALA A 17 8.52 -12.08 13.38
C ALA A 17 7.64 -10.87 13.67
N ILE A 18 7.70 -9.84 12.82
CA ILE A 18 6.83 -8.66 12.91
C ILE A 18 5.37 -9.06 12.67
N LEU A 19 5.09 -9.85 11.62
CA LEU A 19 3.76 -10.39 11.35
C LEU A 19 3.16 -11.16 12.52
N ASN A 20 3.96 -12.03 13.15
CA ASN A 20 3.51 -12.80 14.31
C ASN A 20 3.14 -11.89 15.49
N ARG A 21 3.89 -10.80 15.71
CA ARG A 21 3.55 -9.79 16.72
C ARG A 21 2.28 -9.01 16.36
N PHE A 22 2.08 -8.69 15.08
CA PHE A 22 0.85 -8.07 14.61
C PHE A 22 -0.37 -8.96 14.84
N ARG A 23 -0.30 -10.26 14.54
CA ARG A 23 -1.38 -11.23 14.79
C ARG A 23 -1.74 -11.35 16.28
N VAL A 24 -0.73 -11.33 17.15
CA VAL A 24 -0.97 -11.31 18.61
C VAL A 24 -1.64 -10.01 19.03
N SER A 25 -1.24 -8.87 18.45
CA SER A 25 -1.82 -7.56 18.76
C SER A 25 -3.25 -7.40 18.20
N GLU A 26 -3.55 -8.01 17.05
CA GLU A 26 -4.89 -8.08 16.46
C GLU A 26 -5.90 -8.68 17.45
N SER A 27 -5.50 -9.69 18.22
CA SER A 27 -6.33 -10.31 19.26
C SER A 27 -6.58 -9.44 20.50
N GLN A 28 -5.91 -8.30 20.62
CA GLN A 28 -5.91 -7.44 21.82
C GLN A 28 -6.53 -6.06 21.58
N ILE A 29 -6.81 -5.68 20.33
CA ILE A 29 -7.48 -4.41 20.03
C ILE A 29 -8.97 -4.62 20.36
N TYR A 30 -9.47 -3.96 21.40
CA TYR A 30 -10.90 -3.88 21.66
C TYR A 30 -11.57 -3.18 20.48
N ARG A 31 -12.41 -3.90 19.74
CA ARG A 31 -13.13 -3.40 18.56
C ARG A 31 -14.62 -3.57 18.80
N SER A 32 -15.37 -2.52 18.56
CA SER A 32 -16.82 -2.63 18.55
C SER A 32 -17.24 -3.12 17.18
N GLU A 33 -17.93 -4.26 17.09
CA GLU A 33 -18.56 -4.73 15.83
C GLU A 33 -19.62 -3.74 15.30
N GLN A 34 -19.93 -2.69 16.05
CA GLN A 34 -20.89 -1.65 15.64
C GLN A 34 -20.24 -0.55 14.79
N LEU A 35 -18.92 -0.37 14.87
CA LEU A 35 -18.21 0.69 14.16
C LEU A 35 -17.62 0.20 12.85
N GLN A 36 -17.93 0.91 11.77
CA GLN A 36 -17.49 0.58 10.41
C GLN A 36 -15.98 0.82 10.24
N SER A 37 -15.42 1.79 10.96
CA SER A 37 -13.98 2.05 11.05
C SER A 37 -13.21 0.86 11.65
N ASP A 38 -13.71 0.26 12.72
CA ASP A 38 -13.10 -0.92 13.36
C ASP A 38 -13.16 -2.16 12.46
N ILE A 39 -14.29 -2.38 11.75
CA ILE A 39 -14.43 -3.43 10.73
C ILE A 39 -13.44 -3.19 9.58
N SER A 40 -13.29 -1.93 9.14
CA SER A 40 -12.37 -1.57 8.05
C SER A 40 -10.91 -1.80 8.43
N ILE A 41 -10.53 -1.44 9.67
CA ILE A 41 -9.21 -1.74 10.25
C ILE A 41 -8.94 -3.24 10.24
N ASP A 42 -9.90 -4.05 10.64
CA ASP A 42 -9.78 -5.51 10.64
C ASP A 42 -9.52 -6.07 9.24
N ASN A 43 -10.29 -5.61 8.25
CA ASN A 43 -10.10 -5.99 6.86
C ASN A 43 -8.73 -5.54 6.32
N TYR A 44 -8.26 -4.35 6.67
CA TYR A 44 -6.93 -3.89 6.28
C TYR A 44 -5.81 -4.73 6.91
N LEU A 45 -5.94 -5.14 8.17
CA LEU A 45 -4.95 -6.02 8.81
C LEU A 45 -4.89 -7.39 8.16
N LYS A 46 -6.05 -7.99 7.85
CA LYS A 46 -6.11 -9.24 7.08
C LYS A 46 -5.46 -9.07 5.70
N LEU A 47 -5.73 -7.97 5.01
CA LEU A 47 -5.14 -7.67 3.71
C LEU A 47 -3.61 -7.48 3.80
N LEU A 48 -3.11 -6.76 4.82
CA LEU A 48 -1.69 -6.61 5.10
C LEU A 48 -1.00 -7.97 5.29
N ILE A 49 -1.60 -8.85 6.08
CA ILE A 49 -1.09 -10.21 6.29
C ILE A 49 -0.97 -10.93 4.94
N ARG A 50 -2.00 -10.89 4.08
CA ARG A 50 -1.97 -11.56 2.77
C ARG A 50 -0.94 -10.96 1.82
N HIS A 51 -0.81 -9.64 1.77
CA HIS A 51 0.21 -9.00 0.94
C HIS A 51 1.62 -9.38 1.40
N ILE A 52 1.88 -9.39 2.70
CA ILE A 52 3.18 -9.79 3.23
C ILE A 52 3.44 -11.28 2.95
N GLU A 53 2.46 -12.16 3.15
CA GLU A 53 2.58 -13.57 2.74
C GLU A 53 2.91 -13.73 1.25
N GLY A 54 2.28 -12.92 0.39
CA GLY A 54 2.58 -12.86 -1.04
C GLY A 54 4.02 -12.41 -1.33
N ILE A 55 4.52 -11.38 -0.64
CA ILE A 55 5.91 -10.92 -0.76
C ILE A 55 6.89 -12.04 -0.38
N LEU A 56 6.64 -12.71 0.75
CA LEU A 56 7.48 -13.79 1.24
C LEU A 56 7.45 -14.99 0.29
N TYR A 57 6.27 -15.35 -0.22
CA TYR A 57 6.12 -16.40 -1.21
C TYR A 57 6.89 -16.08 -2.49
N LEU A 58 6.62 -14.94 -3.13
CA LEU A 58 7.27 -14.56 -4.38
C LEU A 58 8.78 -14.40 -4.23
N GLY A 59 9.22 -13.65 -3.20
CA GLY A 59 10.63 -13.39 -2.95
C GLY A 59 11.44 -14.61 -2.53
N SER A 60 10.80 -15.68 -2.05
CA SER A 60 11.47 -16.94 -1.70
C SER A 60 11.61 -17.92 -2.87
N LYS A 61 10.81 -17.77 -3.92
CA LYS A 61 10.73 -18.72 -5.04
C LYS A 61 11.80 -18.47 -6.10
N ASP A 62 11.86 -17.24 -6.59
CA ASP A 62 12.72 -16.88 -7.72
C ASP A 62 13.05 -15.38 -7.69
N ILE A 63 14.29 -15.04 -8.07
CA ILE A 63 14.73 -13.65 -8.24
C ILE A 63 13.92 -12.93 -9.32
N PHE A 64 13.42 -13.65 -10.34
CA PHE A 64 12.53 -13.10 -11.36
C PHE A 64 11.16 -12.68 -10.81
N LEU A 65 10.78 -13.18 -9.62
CA LEU A 65 9.56 -12.78 -8.93
C LEU A 65 9.78 -11.63 -7.94
N LEU A 66 10.99 -11.05 -7.89
CA LEU A 66 11.26 -9.88 -7.05
C LEU A 66 10.47 -8.63 -7.50
N PRO A 67 10.36 -8.27 -8.79
CA PRO A 67 9.55 -7.13 -9.20
C PRO A 67 8.07 -7.20 -8.75
N PRO A 68 7.33 -8.31 -8.96
CA PRO A 68 5.97 -8.39 -8.42
C PRO A 68 5.94 -8.40 -6.87
N ALA A 69 6.95 -8.94 -6.19
CA ALA A 69 7.06 -8.82 -4.74
C ALA A 69 7.26 -7.35 -4.28
N LEU A 70 8.07 -6.56 -5.00
CA LEU A 70 8.26 -5.13 -4.73
C LEU A 70 7.00 -4.31 -5.02
N SER A 71 6.23 -4.67 -6.04
CA SER A 71 4.90 -4.10 -6.28
C SER A 71 3.95 -4.36 -5.11
N LEU A 72 3.93 -5.58 -4.54
CA LEU A 72 3.15 -5.85 -3.34
C LEU A 72 3.65 -5.08 -2.11
N ALA A 73 4.97 -4.88 -1.98
CA ALA A 73 5.53 -4.09 -0.89
C ALA A 73 5.05 -2.64 -0.90
N ARG A 74 4.82 -2.06 -2.09
CA ARG A 74 4.17 -0.75 -2.22
C ARG A 74 2.78 -0.75 -1.58
N THR A 75 1.96 -1.74 -1.94
CA THR A 75 0.60 -1.87 -1.40
C THR A 75 0.62 -2.05 0.12
N VAL A 76 1.57 -2.81 0.67
CA VAL A 76 1.75 -2.93 2.13
C VAL A 76 1.98 -1.56 2.79
N ILE A 77 2.80 -0.68 2.20
CA ILE A 77 3.03 0.67 2.74
C ILE A 77 1.73 1.48 2.72
N GLU A 78 0.96 1.44 1.63
CA GLU A 78 -0.33 2.15 1.51
C GLU A 78 -1.34 1.65 2.54
N THR A 79 -1.58 0.33 2.57
CA THR A 79 -2.55 -0.27 3.50
C THR A 79 -2.14 -0.03 4.96
N CYS A 80 -0.85 -0.09 5.29
CA CYS A 80 -0.35 0.15 6.64
C CYS A 80 -0.57 1.62 7.06
N ALA A 81 -0.25 2.58 6.19
CA ALA A 81 -0.47 3.98 6.49
C ALA A 81 -1.97 4.29 6.70
N ASN A 82 -2.86 3.74 5.86
CA ASN A 82 -4.30 3.90 6.04
C ASN A 82 -4.79 3.27 7.35
N THR A 83 -4.30 2.07 7.68
CA THR A 83 -4.63 1.38 8.94
C THR A 83 -4.20 2.20 10.16
N LEU A 84 -2.96 2.70 10.15
CA LEU A 84 -2.44 3.55 11.22
C LEU A 84 -3.22 4.87 11.34
N TRP A 85 -3.60 5.45 10.21
CA TRP A 85 -4.39 6.68 10.20
C TRP A 85 -5.79 6.50 10.77
N LEU A 86 -6.42 5.35 10.53
CA LEU A 86 -7.69 4.97 11.16
C LEU A 86 -7.53 4.65 12.65
N LEU A 87 -6.41 4.05 13.06
CA LEU A 87 -6.13 3.72 14.46
C LEU A 87 -5.67 4.93 15.30
N ASN A 88 -5.23 6.01 14.67
CA ASN A 88 -4.61 7.14 15.36
C ASN A 88 -5.59 7.91 16.29
N PRO A 89 -6.84 8.19 15.91
CA PRO A 89 -7.79 8.79 16.84
C PRO A 89 -8.21 7.82 17.96
N GLU A 90 -8.11 8.27 19.21
CA GLU A 90 -8.62 7.53 20.37
C GLU A 90 -10.16 7.50 20.37
N ASP A 91 -10.78 8.62 19.96
CA ASP A 91 -12.23 8.76 19.83
C ASP A 91 -12.76 7.89 18.67
N PRO A 92 -13.69 6.96 18.93
CA PRO A 92 -14.25 6.10 17.89
C PRO A 92 -15.00 6.86 16.78
N TRP A 93 -15.63 8.00 17.08
CA TRP A 93 -16.35 8.77 16.07
C TRP A 93 -15.39 9.54 15.15
N GLU A 94 -14.25 9.99 15.67
CA GLU A 94 -13.17 10.53 14.84
C GLU A 94 -12.61 9.48 13.88
N ARG A 95 -12.55 8.20 14.30
CA ARG A 95 -12.18 7.09 13.40
C ARG A 95 -13.18 6.90 12.26
N GLU A 96 -14.48 7.01 12.52
CA GLU A 96 -15.51 6.99 11.46
C GLU A 96 -15.36 8.16 10.48
N ILE A 97 -15.04 9.35 10.99
CA ILE A 97 -14.76 10.52 10.15
C ILE A 97 -13.53 10.29 9.26
N HIS A 98 -12.46 9.67 9.80
CA HIS A 98 -11.29 9.28 9.01
C HIS A 98 -11.65 8.24 7.93
N LEU A 99 -12.48 7.25 8.25
CA LEU A 99 -12.97 6.27 7.27
C LEU A 99 -13.77 6.96 6.15
N ILE A 100 -14.70 7.85 6.49
CA ILE A 100 -15.45 8.62 5.50
C ILE A 100 -14.52 9.41 4.58
N ALA A 101 -13.46 10.01 5.13
CA ALA A 101 -12.49 10.75 4.33
C ALA A 101 -11.76 9.84 3.32
N LEU A 102 -11.33 8.63 3.73
CA LEU A 102 -10.74 7.63 2.82
C LEU A 102 -11.71 7.27 1.67
N LEU A 103 -12.95 6.93 2.01
CA LEU A 103 -13.97 6.52 1.04
C LEU A 103 -14.31 7.65 0.05
N LYS A 104 -14.29 8.91 0.50
CA LYS A 104 -14.48 10.06 -0.39
C LYS A 104 -13.34 10.25 -1.39
N GLU A 105 -12.10 9.97 -1.02
CA GLU A 105 -10.99 10.01 -1.99
C GLU A 105 -11.12 8.91 -3.03
N GLU A 106 -11.63 7.73 -2.66
CA GLU A 106 -11.94 6.65 -3.61
C GLU A 106 -13.04 7.07 -4.60
N ILE A 107 -14.14 7.65 -4.11
CA ILE A 107 -15.22 8.23 -4.95
C ILE A 107 -14.67 9.28 -5.92
N LYS A 108 -13.74 10.12 -5.47
CA LYS A 108 -13.15 11.16 -6.32
C LYS A 108 -12.45 10.55 -7.53
N GLY A 109 -11.73 9.44 -7.36
CA GLY A 109 -11.15 8.67 -8.46
C GLY A 109 -12.22 8.20 -9.46
N TYR A 110 -13.31 7.59 -8.98
CA TYR A 110 -14.41 7.17 -9.85
C TYR A 110 -15.05 8.34 -10.62
N LYS A 111 -15.26 9.48 -9.95
CA LYS A 111 -15.83 10.68 -10.58
C LYS A 111 -14.97 11.25 -11.70
N GLU A 112 -13.64 11.10 -11.64
CA GLU A 112 -12.75 11.53 -12.73
C GLU A 112 -12.97 10.72 -14.02
N TYR A 113 -13.20 9.41 -13.91
CA TYR A 113 -13.56 8.56 -15.03
C TYR A 113 -14.95 8.92 -15.58
N ILE A 114 -15.94 9.08 -14.69
CA ILE A 114 -17.33 9.40 -15.05
C ILE A 114 -17.47 10.76 -15.72
N LYS A 115 -16.68 11.77 -15.31
CA LYS A 115 -16.77 13.12 -15.86
C LYS A 115 -16.30 13.20 -17.32
N ASN A 116 -15.43 12.27 -17.74
CA ASN A 116 -14.83 12.28 -19.08
C ASN A 116 -15.00 10.94 -19.81
N PRO A 117 -16.24 10.44 -19.98
CA PRO A 117 -16.48 9.08 -20.50
C PRO A 117 -15.95 8.91 -21.93
N ASN A 118 -16.07 9.96 -22.73
CA ASN A 118 -15.63 9.98 -24.13
C ASN A 118 -14.11 9.84 -24.29
N ASN A 119 -13.32 10.09 -23.22
CA ASN A 119 -11.87 9.93 -23.27
C ASN A 119 -11.45 8.45 -23.22
N TYR A 120 -12.30 7.56 -22.71
CA TYR A 120 -11.93 6.17 -22.42
C TYR A 120 -12.45 5.16 -23.44
N LYS A 121 -13.48 5.52 -24.24
CA LYS A 121 -14.11 4.62 -25.24
C LYS A 121 -14.51 3.24 -24.68
N GLU A 122 -14.71 3.15 -23.37
CA GLU A 122 -15.02 1.93 -22.63
C GLU A 122 -16.31 2.13 -21.82
N ASP A 123 -16.97 1.02 -21.50
CA ASP A 123 -18.12 1.03 -20.60
C ASP A 123 -17.66 1.26 -19.15
N ILE A 124 -17.88 2.48 -18.66
CA ILE A 124 -17.57 2.89 -17.28
C ILE A 124 -18.76 2.77 -16.33
N SER A 125 -19.84 2.07 -16.73
CA SER A 125 -21.06 1.93 -15.91
C SER A 125 -20.79 1.28 -14.55
N MET A 126 -19.82 0.36 -14.48
CA MET A 126 -19.39 -0.26 -13.22
C MET A 126 -18.80 0.76 -12.24
N SER A 127 -17.92 1.66 -12.70
CA SER A 127 -17.40 2.76 -11.87
C SER A 127 -18.51 3.66 -11.35
N GLY A 128 -19.56 3.88 -12.15
CA GLY A 128 -20.76 4.59 -11.72
C GLY A 128 -21.51 3.89 -10.59
N LYS A 129 -21.71 2.56 -10.70
CA LYS A 129 -22.35 1.74 -9.66
C LYS A 129 -21.53 1.73 -8.37
N ASP A 130 -20.22 1.51 -8.48
CA ASP A 130 -19.32 1.47 -7.32
C ASP A 130 -19.33 2.81 -6.57
N SER A 131 -19.29 3.94 -7.30
CA SER A 131 -19.39 5.27 -6.68
C SER A 131 -20.71 5.49 -5.93
N ILE A 132 -21.82 4.92 -6.39
CA ILE A 132 -23.12 5.03 -5.70
C ILE A 132 -23.11 4.18 -4.43
N LEU A 133 -22.66 2.93 -4.51
CA LEU A 133 -22.59 2.02 -3.38
C LEU A 133 -21.71 2.57 -2.24
N ILE A 134 -20.54 3.13 -2.57
CA ILE A 134 -19.67 3.75 -1.58
C ILE A 134 -20.34 4.99 -0.97
N GLN A 135 -21.07 5.79 -1.76
CA GLN A 135 -21.78 6.96 -1.26
C GLN A 135 -22.93 6.60 -0.31
N GLU A 136 -23.68 5.54 -0.61
CA GLU A 136 -24.71 4.97 0.28
C GLU A 136 -24.08 4.48 1.59
N TYR A 137 -22.95 3.78 1.51
CA TYR A 137 -22.20 3.33 2.68
C TYR A 137 -21.73 4.50 3.56
N ILE A 138 -21.18 5.57 2.97
CA ILE A 138 -20.84 6.80 3.68
C ILE A 138 -22.06 7.41 4.39
N ASN A 139 -23.22 7.46 3.72
CA ASN A 139 -24.43 8.02 4.30
C ASN A 139 -24.93 7.21 5.50
N ASN A 140 -24.81 5.89 5.45
CA ASN A 140 -25.11 5.01 6.59
C ASN A 140 -24.18 5.32 7.78
N ILE A 141 -22.87 5.38 7.56
CA ILE A 141 -21.91 5.73 8.63
C ILE A 141 -22.27 7.08 9.26
N LYS A 142 -22.51 8.12 8.44
CA LYS A 142 -22.89 9.45 8.91
C LYS A 142 -24.16 9.48 9.74
N GLY A 143 -25.14 8.65 9.41
CA GLY A 143 -26.39 8.56 10.17
C GLY A 143 -26.19 8.17 11.64
N ASN A 144 -25.06 7.53 11.97
CA ASN A 144 -24.72 7.09 13.32
C ASN A 144 -23.77 8.06 14.04
N ILE A 145 -23.15 9.02 13.34
CA ILE A 145 -22.18 9.95 13.94
C ILE A 145 -22.91 11.10 14.66
N PRO A 146 -22.53 11.44 15.90
CA PRO A 146 -23.08 12.61 16.60
C PRO A 146 -22.86 13.93 15.84
N PRO A 147 -23.79 14.90 15.92
CA PRO A 147 -23.80 16.08 15.04
C PRO A 147 -22.65 17.09 15.28
N HIS A 148 -21.83 16.92 16.31
CA HIS A 148 -20.74 17.84 16.65
C HIS A 148 -19.39 17.45 16.02
N TYR A 149 -19.31 16.29 15.37
CA TYR A 149 -18.10 15.90 14.64
C TYR A 149 -18.08 16.55 13.26
N GLU A 150 -16.97 17.19 12.94
CA GLU A 150 -16.75 17.81 11.64
C GLU A 150 -16.11 16.83 10.65
N GLU A 151 -16.46 16.95 9.38
CA GLU A 151 -15.80 16.18 8.34
C GLU A 151 -14.38 16.70 8.08
N ILE A 152 -13.46 15.76 7.84
CA ILE A 152 -12.11 16.08 7.40
C ILE A 152 -11.92 15.75 5.93
N GLN A 153 -10.95 16.41 5.30
CA GLN A 153 -10.49 16.06 3.97
C GLN A 153 -9.35 15.05 4.05
N TYR A 154 -9.39 14.03 3.19
CA TYR A 154 -8.27 13.12 3.03
C TYR A 154 -7.04 13.85 2.51
N LEU A 155 -5.89 13.60 3.15
CA LEU A 155 -4.60 14.11 2.69
C LEU A 155 -4.10 13.23 1.54
N ASN A 156 -3.46 13.81 0.53
CA ASN A 156 -2.73 12.98 -0.43
C ASN A 156 -1.72 12.06 0.30
N PHE A 157 -1.27 10.98 -0.34
CA PHE A 157 -0.47 9.96 0.35
C PHE A 157 0.79 10.50 1.05
N ARG A 158 1.43 11.53 0.49
CA ARG A 158 2.56 12.21 1.14
C ARG A 158 2.14 12.95 2.41
N GLY A 159 0.99 13.63 2.37
CA GLY A 159 0.38 14.30 3.52
C GLY A 159 -0.03 13.31 4.60
N LEU A 160 -0.65 12.18 4.23
CA LEU A 160 -0.97 11.08 5.14
C LEU A 160 0.28 10.57 5.89
N LEU A 161 1.37 10.27 5.16
CA LEU A 161 2.61 9.86 5.81
C LEU A 161 3.17 10.95 6.72
N SER A 162 2.97 12.22 6.38
CA SER A 162 3.44 13.34 7.20
C SER A 162 2.65 13.47 8.49
N SER A 163 1.32 13.30 8.46
CA SER A 163 0.48 13.32 9.68
C SER A 163 0.84 12.19 10.65
N LEU A 164 1.30 11.06 10.12
CA LEU A 164 1.80 9.91 10.91
C LEU A 164 3.28 10.01 11.33
N LYS A 165 3.98 11.12 11.00
CA LYS A 165 5.44 11.26 11.22
C LYS A 165 6.29 10.20 10.49
N LEU A 166 5.77 9.63 9.40
CA LEU A 166 6.38 8.60 8.55
C LEU A 166 6.89 9.14 7.20
N TYR A 167 7.05 10.46 7.06
CA TYR A 167 7.44 11.14 5.81
C TYR A 167 8.70 10.58 5.13
N LYS A 168 9.63 9.99 5.91
CA LYS A 168 10.87 9.36 5.39
C LYS A 168 10.61 8.11 4.53
N ILE A 169 9.41 7.52 4.60
CA ILE A 169 9.02 6.34 3.81
C ILE A 169 8.60 6.74 2.39
N TYR A 170 8.20 7.99 2.16
CA TYR A 170 7.66 8.44 0.87
C TYR A 170 8.60 8.21 -0.33
N PRO A 171 9.93 8.45 -0.24
CA PRO A 171 10.86 8.11 -1.33
C PRO A 171 10.84 6.61 -1.68
N THR A 172 10.82 5.74 -0.68
CA THR A 172 10.73 4.28 -0.87
C THR A 172 9.43 3.90 -1.58
N TYR A 173 8.31 4.47 -1.15
CA TYR A 173 7.02 4.29 -1.82
C TYR A 173 7.08 4.67 -3.31
N CYS A 174 7.66 5.83 -3.65
CA CYS A 174 7.83 6.25 -5.04
C CYS A 174 8.73 5.32 -5.85
N ILE A 175 9.79 4.79 -5.24
CA ILE A 175 10.68 3.80 -5.88
C ILE A 175 9.91 2.52 -6.17
N LEU A 176 9.10 2.03 -5.23
CA LEU A 176 8.35 0.79 -5.41
C LEU A 176 7.27 0.90 -6.49
N SER A 177 6.66 2.08 -6.70
CA SER A 177 5.72 2.34 -7.81
C SER A 177 6.30 2.05 -9.20
N LYS A 178 7.62 2.12 -9.35
CA LYS A 178 8.29 1.82 -10.63
C LYS A 178 8.16 0.36 -11.04
N PHE A 179 7.93 -0.55 -10.09
CA PHE A 179 7.74 -1.98 -10.34
C PHE A 179 6.32 -2.33 -10.77
N THR A 180 5.35 -1.45 -10.49
CA THR A 180 3.94 -1.63 -10.90
C THR A 180 3.72 -1.26 -12.37
N GLN A 181 4.51 -0.31 -12.90
CA GLN A 181 4.27 0.30 -14.22
C GLN A 181 5.16 -0.27 -15.35
N GLY A 182 5.87 -1.38 -15.12
CA GLY A 182 6.74 -1.98 -16.15
C GLY A 182 7.89 -1.08 -16.62
N THR A 183 8.35 -0.17 -15.75
CA THR A 183 9.37 0.83 -16.11
C THR A 183 10.74 0.21 -16.41
N HIS A 184 11.67 1.02 -16.93
CA HIS A 184 13.08 0.64 -17.07
C HIS A 184 13.66 0.05 -15.76
N SER A 185 13.33 0.60 -14.60
CA SER A 185 13.77 0.05 -13.32
C SER A 185 13.24 -1.37 -13.06
N ALA A 186 12.01 -1.67 -13.51
CA ALA A 186 11.45 -3.01 -13.40
C ALA A 186 12.16 -4.01 -14.33
N THR A 187 12.49 -3.60 -15.56
CA THR A 187 13.14 -4.47 -16.56
C THR A 187 14.64 -4.64 -16.32
N CYS A 188 15.33 -3.64 -15.76
CA CYS A 188 16.75 -3.75 -15.37
C CYS A 188 17.01 -4.84 -14.34
N LEU A 189 16.06 -5.07 -13.42
CA LEU A 189 16.17 -6.13 -12.43
C LEU A 189 16.14 -7.52 -13.07
N TYR A 190 15.32 -7.72 -14.12
CA TYR A 190 15.33 -8.94 -14.92
C TYR A 190 16.67 -9.14 -15.65
N LYS A 191 17.19 -8.10 -16.31
CA LYS A 191 18.47 -8.18 -17.05
C LYS A 191 19.64 -8.56 -16.15
N ARG A 192 19.71 -7.97 -14.95
CA ARG A 192 20.73 -8.30 -13.94
C ARG A 192 20.62 -9.73 -13.42
N ALA A 193 19.41 -10.27 -13.32
CA ALA A 193 19.20 -11.64 -12.86
C ALA A 193 19.52 -12.69 -13.92
N LEU A 194 19.56 -12.32 -15.21
CA LEU A 194 19.86 -13.21 -16.34
C LEU A 194 21.36 -13.32 -16.67
N ASP A 195 22.26 -12.66 -15.92
CA ASP A 195 23.69 -12.54 -16.27
C ASP A 195 23.94 -11.99 -17.69
N GLU A 196 22.96 -11.27 -18.27
CA GLU A 196 23.14 -10.49 -19.51
C GLU A 196 23.88 -9.17 -19.19
N ASP A 197 25.05 -9.28 -18.56
CA ASP A 197 25.96 -8.17 -18.23
C ASP A 197 26.76 -7.68 -19.45
N THR A 198 26.46 -8.16 -20.66
CA THR A 198 27.26 -7.87 -21.86
C THR A 198 26.91 -6.59 -22.60
N VAL A 199 25.76 -5.93 -22.37
CA VAL A 199 25.44 -4.74 -23.17
C VAL A 199 24.63 -3.70 -22.38
N PHE A 200 25.25 -3.00 -21.42
CA PHE A 200 24.93 -1.58 -21.13
C PHE A 200 26.10 -0.95 -20.36
N ARG A 201 27.22 -0.74 -21.06
CA ARG A 201 28.25 0.21 -20.65
C ARG A 201 27.80 1.64 -21.00
N GLU A 202 26.85 2.16 -20.25
CA GLU A 202 26.80 3.61 -20.04
C GLU A 202 26.63 3.85 -18.54
N PRO A 203 27.66 4.38 -17.86
CA PRO A 203 27.50 4.83 -16.50
C PRO A 203 26.70 6.12 -16.56
N ILE A 204 25.38 6.03 -16.45
CA ILE A 204 24.64 7.17 -15.92
C ILE A 204 25.07 7.24 -14.45
N GLU A 205 26.13 8.01 -14.18
CA GLU A 205 26.40 8.56 -12.85
C GLU A 205 25.14 9.34 -12.46
N ILE A 206 24.21 8.68 -11.77
CA ILE A 206 23.14 9.36 -11.05
C ILE A 206 23.82 9.98 -9.82
N LYS A 207 24.48 11.11 -10.05
CA LYS A 207 25.33 11.79 -9.08
C LYS A 207 24.57 12.38 -7.90
N ASN A 208 23.24 12.25 -7.82
CA ASN A 208 22.39 12.70 -6.70
C ASN A 208 20.99 12.04 -6.70
N GLY A 209 20.91 10.71 -6.74
CA GLY A 209 19.63 10.01 -6.72
C GLY A 209 19.72 8.70 -5.95
N THR A 210 19.12 8.69 -4.76
CA THR A 210 18.99 7.58 -3.83
C THR A 210 18.33 6.37 -4.49
N LEU A 211 19.12 5.52 -5.15
CA LEU A 211 18.82 4.09 -5.19
C LEU A 211 18.98 3.58 -3.75
N PRO A 212 18.03 2.81 -3.19
CA PRO A 212 18.36 2.01 -2.03
C PRO A 212 19.36 0.98 -2.53
N TYR A 213 20.58 1.08 -2.02
CA TYR A 213 21.48 -0.05 -1.88
C TYR A 213 20.70 -1.18 -1.21
N ILE A 214 20.05 -2.04 -2.00
CA ILE A 214 19.61 -3.34 -1.55
C ILE A 214 20.90 -4.17 -1.54
N LEU A 215 21.52 -4.18 -0.35
CA LEU A 215 22.44 -5.16 0.19
C LEU A 215 22.72 -6.35 -0.75
N LEU A 216 23.81 -6.25 -1.51
CA LEU A 216 24.68 -7.36 -1.89
C LEU A 216 26.06 -6.75 -2.16
N VAL A 217 26.71 -6.24 -1.11
CA VAL A 217 28.16 -6.01 -1.17
C VAL A 217 28.78 -7.40 -1.09
N ARG A 218 29.25 -7.91 -2.24
CA ARG A 218 30.13 -9.07 -2.30
C ARG A 218 31.38 -8.72 -1.48
N ASN A 219 31.66 -9.50 -0.43
CA ASN A 219 33.04 -9.68 0.04
C ASN A 219 33.76 -10.61 -0.93
#